data_AF-X1U3G0-F1
#
_entry.id   AF-X1U3G0-F1
#
_cell.length_a   1.000
_cell.length_b   1.000
_cell.length_c   1.000
_cell.angle_alpha   90.00
_cell.angle_beta   90.00
_cell.angle_gamma   90.00
#
_symmetry.space_group_name_H-M   'P 1'
#
loop_
_entity.id
_entity.type
_entity.pdbx_description
1 polymer ?
#
loop_
_entity_poly.entity_id
_entity_poly.type
_entity_poly.pdbx_seq_one_letter_code
_entity_poly.pdbx_strand_id
1 'polypeptide(L)'
;MDKQAAINLISNTFNCPFDENRFSNFARNLLNDIDESKTFAYHGTYIPDSFKNHIKKYKRLGKYKDPEGNALDVLIVHLERETALERARTMQRNFIAWYLNGGRGDVLRDAALVAFASPDLDDWRFSYVPD
;
A
#
# COMPACT_ATOMS: atom_id res chain seq x y z
N MET A 1 13.30 -18.42 -4.44
CA MET A 1 12.21 -18.59 -5.43
C MET A 1 12.84 -18.78 -6.80
N ASP A 2 12.38 -19.75 -7.59
CA ASP A 2 12.86 -19.91 -8.97
C ASP A 2 12.15 -18.93 -9.93
N LYS A 3 12.67 -18.81 -11.15
CA LYS A 3 12.17 -17.85 -12.15
C LYS A 3 10.71 -18.10 -12.53
N GLN A 4 10.27 -19.35 -12.66
CA GLN A 4 8.90 -19.67 -13.07
C GLN A 4 7.91 -19.34 -11.96
N ALA A 5 8.27 -19.65 -10.71
CA ALA A 5 7.49 -19.25 -9.54
C ALA A 5 7.36 -17.72 -9.45
N ALA A 6 8.43 -16.96 -9.73
CA ALA A 6 8.39 -15.51 -9.75
C ALA A 6 7.43 -14.94 -10.81
N ILE A 7 7.48 -15.48 -12.03
CA ILE A 7 6.57 -15.08 -13.12
C ILE A 7 5.11 -15.35 -12.71
N ASN A 8 4.84 -16.56 -12.20
CA ASN A 8 3.49 -16.93 -11.77
C ASN A 8 2.99 -16.03 -10.64
N LEU A 9 3.85 -15.70 -9.67
CA LEU A 9 3.50 -14.80 -8.57
C LEU A 9 3.11 -13.41 -9.08
N ILE A 10 3.89 -12.84 -9.98
CA ILE A 10 3.62 -11.52 -10.58
C ILE A 10 2.32 -11.58 -11.38
N SER A 11 2.17 -12.55 -12.28
CA SER A 11 0.97 -12.68 -13.11
C SER A 11 -0.30 -12.89 -12.28
N ASN A 12 -0.26 -13.77 -11.28
CA ASN A 12 -1.42 -14.03 -10.42
C ASN A 12 -1.78 -12.82 -9.55
N THR A 13 -0.82 -11.96 -9.23
CA THR A 13 -1.06 -10.76 -8.41
C THR A 13 -1.61 -9.62 -9.25
N PHE A 14 -0.98 -9.29 -10.38
CA PHE A 14 -1.26 -8.05 -11.12
C PHE A 14 -2.23 -8.21 -12.30
N ASN A 15 -2.48 -9.43 -12.79
CA ASN A 15 -3.47 -9.67 -13.87
C ASN A 15 -4.84 -10.06 -13.33
N CYS A 16 -5.16 -9.68 -12.09
CA CYS A 16 -6.40 -9.99 -11.41
C CYS A 16 -6.88 -8.78 -10.61
N PRO A 17 -8.20 -8.72 -10.29
CA PRO A 17 -8.72 -7.76 -9.32
C PRO A 17 -7.95 -7.81 -8.01
N PHE A 18 -7.90 -6.66 -7.32
CA PHE A 18 -7.16 -6.56 -6.07
C PHE A 18 -7.62 -7.62 -5.06
N ASP A 19 -6.67 -8.41 -4.57
CA ASP A 19 -6.87 -9.36 -3.49
C ASP A 19 -5.76 -9.19 -2.47
N GLU A 20 -6.16 -8.98 -1.22
CA GLU A 20 -5.23 -8.70 -0.12
C GLU A 20 -4.27 -9.87 0.13
N ASN A 21 -4.73 -11.12 0.01
CA ASN A 21 -3.87 -12.29 0.26
C ASN A 21 -2.82 -12.43 -0.84
N ARG A 22 -3.20 -12.22 -2.11
CA ARG A 22 -2.27 -12.21 -3.24
C ARG A 22 -1.24 -11.10 -3.09
N PHE A 23 -1.67 -9.89 -2.75
CA PHE A 23 -0.76 -8.77 -2.53
C PHE A 23 0.17 -8.98 -1.33
N SER A 24 -0.35 -9.48 -0.21
CA SER A 24 0.45 -9.82 0.98
C SER A 24 1.49 -10.89 0.66
N ASN A 25 1.11 -11.96 -0.04
CA ASN A 25 2.03 -13.01 -0.48
C ASN A 25 3.11 -12.45 -1.42
N PHE A 26 2.73 -11.59 -2.37
CA PHE A 26 3.68 -10.90 -3.23
C PHE A 26 4.66 -10.06 -2.42
N ALA A 27 4.19 -9.24 -1.47
CA ALA A 27 5.04 -8.37 -0.66
C ALA A 27 6.04 -9.16 0.20
N ARG A 28 5.61 -10.27 0.83
CA ARG A 28 6.51 -11.17 1.59
C ARG A 28 7.60 -11.76 0.69
N ASN A 29 7.25 -12.20 -0.51
CA ASN A 29 8.23 -12.76 -1.45
C ASN A 29 9.17 -11.68 -2.01
N LEU A 30 8.68 -10.47 -2.23
CA LEU A 30 9.49 -9.36 -2.73
C LEU A 30 10.53 -8.89 -1.69
N LEU A 31 10.12 -8.79 -0.42
CA LEU A 31 10.92 -8.19 0.65
C LEU A 31 11.69 -9.24 1.49
N ASN A 32 11.57 -10.53 1.17
CA ASN A 32 12.08 -11.62 2.00
C ASN A 32 11.50 -11.59 3.43
N ASP A 33 10.17 -11.53 3.49
CA ASP A 33 9.33 -11.40 4.66
C ASP A 33 9.14 -9.97 5.20
N ILE A 34 8.07 -9.76 5.97
CA ILE A 34 7.72 -8.47 6.60
C ILE A 34 7.28 -8.68 8.06
N ASP A 35 7.57 -7.73 8.93
CA ASP A 35 7.09 -7.74 10.32
C ASP A 35 5.60 -7.34 10.36
N GLU A 36 4.75 -8.32 10.62
CA GLU A 36 3.29 -8.16 10.71
C GLU A 36 2.79 -7.91 12.14
N SER A 37 3.68 -7.87 13.15
CA SER A 37 3.31 -7.70 14.56
C SER A 37 2.58 -6.38 14.84
N LYS A 38 2.73 -5.38 13.96
CA LYS A 38 2.12 -4.06 14.08
C LYS A 38 1.19 -3.74 12.90
N THR A 39 0.43 -4.72 12.42
CA THR A 39 -0.65 -4.48 11.45
C THR A 39 -1.76 -3.61 12.03
N PHE A 40 -2.42 -2.83 11.17
CA PHE A 40 -3.60 -2.05 11.55
C PHE A 40 -4.41 -1.68 10.31
N ALA A 41 -5.69 -1.37 10.50
CA ALA A 41 -6.55 -0.79 9.47
C ALA A 41 -7.30 0.42 10.03
N TYR A 42 -7.30 1.52 9.30
CA TYR A 42 -7.93 2.79 9.67
C TYR A 42 -8.91 3.26 8.60
N HIS A 43 -9.98 3.89 9.06
CA HIS A 43 -11.11 4.37 8.27
C HIS A 43 -11.78 5.55 8.98
N GLY A 44 -12.61 6.30 8.26
CA GLY A 44 -13.44 7.36 8.84
C GLY A 44 -12.60 8.44 9.54
N THR A 45 -12.78 8.60 10.86
CA THR A 45 -12.15 9.68 11.65
C THR A 45 -10.62 9.61 11.70
N TYR A 46 -10.03 8.44 11.41
CA TYR A 46 -8.58 8.25 11.36
C TYR A 46 -7.94 8.69 10.03
N ILE A 47 -8.74 9.12 9.06
CA ILE A 47 -8.28 9.68 7.79
C ILE A 47 -8.30 11.21 7.92
N PRO A 48 -7.23 11.93 7.57
CA PRO A 48 -7.25 13.39 7.61
C PRO A 48 -8.33 13.98 6.69
N ASP A 49 -8.92 15.09 7.10
CA ASP A 49 -10.04 15.72 6.39
C ASP A 49 -9.74 16.01 4.91
N SER A 50 -8.50 16.41 4.60
CA SER A 50 -8.03 16.66 3.22
C SER A 50 -8.07 15.44 2.31
N PHE A 51 -8.14 14.22 2.86
CA PHE A 51 -8.14 12.97 2.10
C PHE A 51 -9.46 12.20 2.21
N LYS A 52 -10.41 12.59 3.08
CA LYS A 52 -11.65 11.85 3.33
C LYS A 52 -12.54 11.65 2.10
N ASN A 53 -12.55 12.58 1.16
CA ASN A 53 -13.31 12.47 -0.08
C ASN A 53 -12.68 11.50 -1.12
N HIS A 54 -11.48 11.01 -0.82
CA HIS A 54 -10.66 10.29 -1.77
C HIS A 54 -10.20 8.92 -1.28
N ILE A 55 -9.98 8.80 0.03
CA ILE A 55 -9.50 7.60 0.69
C ILE A 55 -10.60 7.10 1.62
N LYS A 56 -11.05 5.86 1.37
CA LYS A 56 -12.07 5.20 2.16
C LYS A 56 -11.51 4.56 3.43
N LYS A 57 -10.38 3.87 3.28
CA LYS A 57 -9.64 3.21 4.36
C LYS A 57 -8.21 2.93 3.92
N TYR A 58 -7.31 2.73 4.88
CA TYR A 58 -5.98 2.22 4.60
C TYR A 58 -5.54 1.22 5.67
N LYS A 59 -4.67 0.29 5.29
CA LYS A 59 -4.16 -0.78 6.13
C LYS A 59 -2.64 -0.84 6.00
N ARG A 60 -1.93 -1.04 7.12
CA ARG A 60 -0.55 -1.52 7.07
C ARG A 60 -0.52 -3.02 7.21
N LEU A 61 0.02 -3.69 6.20
CA LEU A 61 0.24 -5.13 6.19
C LEU A 61 1.48 -5.53 6.99
N GLY A 62 2.54 -4.73 6.93
CA GLY A 62 3.75 -5.03 7.67
C GLY A 62 4.80 -3.97 7.50
N LYS A 63 5.91 -4.19 8.19
CA LYS A 63 7.09 -3.35 8.14
C LYS A 63 8.26 -4.13 7.56
N TYR A 64 9.13 -3.42 6.90
CA TYR A 64 10.38 -3.94 6.40
C TYR A 64 11.49 -2.95 6.73
N LYS A 65 12.68 -3.47 6.99
CA LYS A 65 13.88 -2.67 7.12
C LYS A 65 14.89 -3.24 6.14
N ASP A 66 15.35 -2.41 5.21
CA ASP A 66 16.31 -2.85 4.22
C ASP A 66 17.71 -3.03 4.85
N PRO A 67 18.68 -3.61 4.11
CA PRO A 67 20.04 -3.81 4.61
C PRO A 67 20.79 -2.51 4.97
N GLU A 68 20.40 -1.38 4.41
CA GLU A 68 20.97 -0.04 4.71
C GLU A 68 20.33 0.59 5.95
N GLY A 69 19.19 0.04 6.37
CA GLY A 69 18.45 0.43 7.56
C GLY A 69 17.26 1.33 7.29
N ASN A 70 16.88 1.54 6.03
CA ASN A 70 15.71 2.32 5.65
C ASN A 70 14.43 1.58 6.03
N ALA A 71 13.51 2.27 6.70
CA ALA A 71 12.24 1.76 7.14
C ALA A 71 11.17 1.91 6.05
N LEU A 72 10.62 0.77 5.63
CA LEU A 72 9.56 0.69 4.65
C LEU A 72 8.29 0.11 5.28
N ASP A 73 7.15 0.75 5.06
CA ASP A 73 5.85 0.18 5.44
C ASP A 73 5.13 -0.35 4.18
N VAL A 74 4.52 -1.54 4.28
CA VAL A 74 3.67 -2.11 3.22
C VAL A 74 2.22 -1.72 3.49
N LEU A 75 1.60 -1.00 2.56
CA LEU A 75 0.28 -0.40 2.71
C LEU A 75 -0.72 -0.89 1.65
N ILE A 76 -1.97 -0.99 2.07
CA ILE A 76 -3.14 -1.06 1.18
C ILE A 76 -3.95 0.20 1.40
N VAL A 77 -4.29 0.90 0.33
CA VAL A 77 -5.09 2.10 0.35
C VAL A 77 -6.32 1.87 -0.51
N HIS A 78 -7.49 1.84 0.13
CA HIS A 78 -8.75 1.77 -0.58
C HIS A 78 -9.24 3.17 -0.90
N LEU A 79 -9.40 3.44 -2.18
CA LEU A 79 -9.89 4.70 -2.71
C LEU A 79 -11.41 4.74 -2.68
N GLU A 80 -11.96 5.95 -2.64
CA GLU A 80 -13.34 6.18 -3.05
C GLU A 80 -13.51 5.91 -4.55
N ARG A 81 -14.68 5.41 -4.95
CA ARG A 81 -14.93 4.92 -6.32
C ARG A 81 -14.63 5.98 -7.39
N GLU A 82 -15.12 7.20 -7.19
CA GLU A 82 -14.90 8.32 -8.13
C GLU A 82 -13.39 8.63 -8.26
N THR A 83 -12.68 8.66 -7.14
CA THR A 83 -11.23 8.89 -7.13
C THR A 83 -10.45 7.81 -7.86
N ALA A 84 -10.90 6.55 -7.74
CA ALA A 84 -10.27 5.44 -8.42
C ALA A 84 -10.45 5.52 -9.95
N LEU A 85 -11.63 5.95 -10.41
CA LEU A 85 -11.92 6.19 -11.83
C LEU A 85 -11.08 7.35 -12.40
N GLU A 86 -10.97 8.46 -11.67
CA GLU A 86 -10.18 9.64 -12.07
C GLU A 86 -8.66 9.40 -12.02
N ARG A 87 -8.21 8.29 -11.40
CA ARG A 87 -6.79 7.91 -11.26
C ARG A 87 -5.92 9.07 -10.72
N ALA A 88 -6.42 9.82 -9.74
CA ALA A 88 -5.78 11.02 -9.19
C ALA A 88 -4.42 10.75 -8.51
N ARG A 89 -3.35 10.63 -9.31
CA ARG A 89 -1.99 10.25 -8.88
C ARG A 89 -1.41 11.22 -7.86
N THR A 90 -1.65 12.52 -8.06
CA THR A 90 -1.17 13.58 -7.16
C THR A 90 -1.73 13.39 -5.75
N MET A 91 -3.05 13.17 -5.62
CA MET A 91 -3.68 12.97 -4.31
C MET A 91 -3.17 11.69 -3.63
N GLN A 92 -3.04 10.60 -4.39
CA GLN A 92 -2.49 9.34 -3.86
C GLN A 92 -1.05 9.50 -3.37
N ARG A 93 -0.18 10.20 -4.12
CA ARG A 93 1.18 10.50 -3.68
C ARG A 93 1.17 11.39 -2.43
N ASN A 94 0.32 12.41 -2.39
CA ASN A 94 0.22 13.32 -1.25
C ASN A 94 -0.26 12.60 0.02
N PHE A 95 -1.19 11.66 -0.11
CA PHE A 95 -1.62 10.83 1.02
C PHE A 95 -0.45 10.00 1.58
N ILE A 96 0.36 9.41 0.71
CA ILE A 96 1.53 8.64 1.15
C ILE A 96 2.62 9.55 1.74
N ALA A 97 2.87 10.72 1.15
CA ALA A 97 3.80 11.69 1.72
C ALA A 97 3.37 12.12 3.14
N TRP A 98 2.08 12.40 3.35
CA TRP A 98 1.54 12.67 4.68
C TRP A 98 1.76 11.49 5.64
N TYR A 99 1.54 10.24 5.18
CA TYR A 99 1.76 9.05 5.99
C TYR A 99 3.23 8.89 6.42
N LEU A 100 4.17 9.07 5.48
CA LEU A 100 5.62 8.94 5.69
C LEU A 100 6.15 10.05 6.62
N ASN A 101 5.61 11.27 6.50
CA ASN A 101 5.99 12.44 7.30
C ASN A 101 5.31 12.48 8.67
N GLY A 102 5.19 11.34 9.34
CA GLY A 102 4.71 11.29 10.72
C GLY A 102 3.19 11.41 10.88
N GLY A 103 2.42 11.40 9.79
CA GLY A 103 0.94 11.41 9.83
C GLY A 103 0.32 10.31 10.69
N ARG A 104 1.11 9.30 11.08
CA ARG A 104 0.74 8.25 12.03
C ARG A 104 1.65 8.24 13.26
N GLY A 105 1.43 9.21 14.16
CA GLY A 105 2.04 9.27 15.49
C GLY A 105 3.49 9.76 15.49
N ASP A 106 3.80 10.72 14.61
CA ASP A 106 5.09 11.40 14.49
C ASP A 106 6.28 10.49 14.18
N VAL A 107 6.01 9.28 13.66
CA VAL A 107 7.06 8.34 13.28
C VAL A 107 7.33 8.42 11.78
N LEU A 108 8.51 8.92 11.43
CA LEU A 108 8.99 9.01 10.06
C LEU A 108 9.29 7.63 9.44
N ARG A 109 9.14 7.54 8.13
CA ARG A 109 9.45 6.35 7.32
C ARG A 109 10.10 6.79 6.02
N ASP A 110 11.06 6.03 5.54
CA ASP A 110 11.84 6.37 4.35
C ASP A 110 11.08 6.04 3.05
N ALA A 111 10.19 5.04 3.09
CA ALA A 111 9.38 4.67 1.94
C ALA A 111 8.11 3.89 2.30
N ALA A 112 7.21 3.77 1.32
CA ALA A 112 6.10 2.84 1.36
C ALA A 112 5.96 2.04 0.06
N LEU A 113 5.62 0.76 0.22
CA LEU A 113 5.11 -0.09 -0.85
C LEU A 113 3.59 -0.14 -0.77
N VAL A 114 2.90 0.30 -1.82
CA VAL A 114 1.46 0.62 -1.73
C VAL A 114 0.66 -0.06 -2.82
N ALA A 115 -0.43 -0.73 -2.41
CA ALA A 115 -1.53 -1.10 -3.29
C ALA A 115 -2.67 -0.10 -3.17
N PHE A 116 -2.98 0.63 -4.25
CA PHE A 116 -4.16 1.48 -4.36
C PHE A 116 -5.27 0.72 -5.07
N ALA A 117 -6.37 0.44 -4.36
CA ALA A 117 -7.46 -0.38 -4.86
C ALA A 117 -8.81 0.27 -4.62
N SER A 118 -9.83 -0.15 -5.38
CA SER A 118 -11.23 0.14 -5.09
C SER A 118 -11.99 -1.19 -5.12
N PRO A 119 -12.93 -1.45 -4.17
CA PRO A 119 -13.72 -2.68 -4.21
C PRO A 119 -14.60 -2.79 -5.46
N ASP A 120 -14.87 -1.68 -6.13
CA ASP A 120 -15.80 -1.60 -7.26
C ASP A 120 -15.08 -1.64 -8.62
N LEU A 121 -13.75 -1.78 -8.65
CA LEU A 121 -12.95 -1.79 -9.87
C LEU A 121 -11.96 -2.96 -9.88
N ASP A 122 -11.85 -3.61 -11.03
CA ASP A 122 -10.87 -4.68 -11.26
C ASP A 122 -9.44 -4.13 -11.34
N ASP A 123 -9.28 -2.95 -11.93
CA ASP A 123 -7.99 -2.27 -12.02
C ASP A 123 -7.55 -1.74 -10.65
N TRP A 124 -6.32 -2.03 -10.27
CA TRP A 124 -5.65 -1.48 -9.09
C TRP A 124 -4.21 -1.14 -9.42
N ARG A 125 -3.58 -0.30 -8.58
CA ARG A 125 -2.23 0.17 -8.82
C ARG A 125 -1.28 -0.20 -7.70
N PHE A 126 -0.14 -0.73 -8.10
CA PHE A 126 1.02 -0.92 -7.24
C PHE A 126 2.01 0.23 -7.37
N SER A 127 2.60 0.68 -6.27
CA SER A 127 3.52 1.82 -6.26
C SER A 127 4.56 1.69 -5.15
N TYR A 128 5.78 2.12 -5.46
CA TYR A 128 6.81 2.44 -4.47
C TYR A 128 6.88 3.97 -4.34
N VAL A 129 6.83 4.49 -3.12
CA VAL A 129 6.87 5.94 -2.86
C VAL A 129 7.95 6.19 -1.80
N PRO A 130 9.05 6.88 -2.14
CA PRO A 130 10.01 7.36 -1.16
C PRO A 130 9.48 8.62 -0.46
N ASP A 131 9.98 8.89 0.74
CA ASP A 131 9.80 10.16 1.46
C ASP A 131 10.35 11.36 0.65
#